data_AF-A0A7S2QG74-F1
#
_entry.id   AF-A0A7S2QG74-F1
#
_cell.length_a   1.000
_cell.length_b   1.000
_cell.length_c   1.000
_cell.angle_alpha   90.00
_cell.angle_beta   90.00
_cell.angle_gamma   90.00
#
_symmetry.space_group_name_H-M   'P 1'
#
loop_
_entity.id
_entity.type
_entity.pdbx_description
1 polymer ?
#
loop_
_entity_poly.entity_id
_entity_poly.type
_entity_poly.pdbx_seq_one_letter_code
_entity_poly.pdbx_strand_id
1 'polypeptide(L)'
;PPSPTRCRGPRGRHGSAEGRPRLWRRMAAGMELQVESCGAALPAGSYVGIRIGDVLKQGRYEPQRTYHFPKADRRKAARIDIYRHVGSAVVNVDPESSSTQEVGVTSVDPDLGGVRLKVHARGGLADASREKREARATLMRTEAKDYLSKHGIEDKLAEAVKALLKEQPADPFEFLCGLLRTAAPAG
;
A
#
# COMPACT_ATOMS: atom_id res chain seq x y z
N PRO A 1 2.92 17.20 -72.53
CA PRO A 1 3.94 18.06 -71.86
C PRO A 1 3.37 18.79 -70.62
N PRO A 2 3.69 18.33 -69.40
CA PRO A 2 3.53 19.14 -68.20
C PRO A 2 4.89 19.60 -67.66
N SER A 3 4.98 20.89 -67.34
CA SER A 3 6.13 21.53 -66.67
C SER A 3 6.17 21.16 -65.18
N PRO A 4 7.36 21.17 -64.54
CA PRO A 4 7.56 20.64 -63.20
C PRO A 4 7.53 21.74 -62.13
N THR A 5 6.72 21.57 -61.08
CA THR A 5 6.82 22.40 -59.87
C THR A 5 7.73 21.71 -58.85
N ARG A 6 8.97 22.18 -58.78
CA ARG A 6 9.89 21.96 -57.66
C ARG A 6 9.45 22.79 -56.46
N CYS A 7 9.27 22.17 -55.30
CA CYS A 7 9.43 22.83 -54.01
C CYS A 7 10.50 22.10 -53.20
N ARG A 8 11.55 22.84 -52.86
CA ARG A 8 12.69 22.45 -52.03
C ARG A 8 12.26 22.38 -50.55
N GLY A 9 12.81 21.42 -49.79
CA GLY A 9 12.96 21.54 -48.34
C GLY A 9 13.92 22.70 -47.97
N PRO A 10 14.26 22.97 -46.69
CA PRO A 10 14.84 21.94 -45.81
C PRO A 10 14.59 22.13 -44.29
N ARG A 11 15.28 21.26 -43.53
CA ARG A 11 15.83 21.41 -42.16
C ARG A 11 15.08 20.66 -41.06
N GLY A 12 15.68 19.55 -40.68
CA GLY A 12 15.37 18.85 -39.46
C GLY A 12 15.68 19.65 -38.21
N ARG A 13 15.06 19.23 -37.12
CA ARG A 13 15.60 19.31 -35.78
C ARG A 13 15.43 17.96 -35.13
N HIS A 14 16.56 17.27 -34.97
CA HIS A 14 16.76 16.38 -33.85
C HIS A 14 16.58 17.20 -32.56
N GLY A 15 15.77 16.67 -31.66
CA GLY A 15 15.57 17.19 -30.31
C GLY A 15 15.45 16.03 -29.34
N SER A 16 16.54 15.28 -29.17
CA SER A 16 16.79 14.57 -27.91
C SER A 16 17.06 15.60 -26.82
N ALA A 17 16.32 15.52 -25.73
CA ALA A 17 16.71 15.97 -24.39
C ALA A 17 15.83 15.16 -23.42
N GLU A 18 16.29 13.99 -23.00
CA GLU A 18 17.01 13.83 -21.73
C GLU A 18 16.27 14.42 -20.52
N GLY A 19 15.75 13.49 -19.72
CA GLY A 19 16.16 13.44 -18.33
C GLY A 19 15.31 14.21 -17.35
N ARG A 20 14.32 13.52 -16.76
CA ARG A 20 14.10 13.51 -15.30
C ARG A 20 13.48 12.17 -14.85
N PRO A 21 14.28 11.22 -14.35
CA PRO A 21 13.76 10.20 -13.46
C PRO A 21 13.67 10.83 -12.07
N ARG A 22 12.45 11.06 -11.57
CA ARG A 22 12.25 11.44 -10.17
C ARG A 22 11.55 10.31 -9.43
N LEU A 23 12.32 9.75 -8.51
CA LEU A 23 11.92 8.94 -7.35
C LEU A 23 11.53 7.48 -7.61
N TRP A 24 12.42 6.74 -8.27
CA TRP A 24 12.54 5.32 -7.93
C TRP A 24 13.27 5.27 -6.59
N ARG A 25 12.50 5.06 -5.53
CA ARG A 25 13.01 4.68 -4.21
C ARG A 25 14.04 3.57 -4.37
N ARG A 26 15.14 3.66 -3.61
CA ARG A 26 16.13 2.61 -3.34
C ARG A 26 15.55 1.21 -3.57
N MET A 27 15.99 0.53 -4.63
CA MET A 27 15.57 -0.83 -4.93
C MET A 27 16.09 -1.77 -3.85
N ALA A 28 15.24 -2.06 -2.87
CA ALA A 28 15.32 -3.32 -2.16
C ALA A 28 15.10 -4.45 -3.18
N ALA A 29 15.94 -5.48 -3.17
CA ALA A 29 15.86 -6.62 -4.10
C ALA A 29 14.41 -7.13 -4.23
N GLY A 30 13.79 -6.90 -5.39
CA GLY A 30 12.39 -7.20 -5.65
C GLY A 30 12.12 -8.71 -5.75
N MET A 31 10.86 -9.09 -5.64
CA MET A 31 10.36 -10.42 -5.95
C MET A 31 9.72 -10.42 -7.33
N GLU A 32 9.90 -11.48 -8.12
CA GLU A 32 9.28 -11.62 -9.44
C GLU A 32 8.31 -12.79 -9.44
N LEU A 33 7.13 -12.60 -10.05
CA LEU A 33 6.17 -13.66 -10.28
C LEU A 33 5.77 -13.69 -11.75
N GLN A 34 5.67 -14.90 -12.29
CA GLN A 34 5.07 -15.19 -13.58
C GLN A 34 3.91 -16.16 -13.33
N VAL A 35 2.78 -15.93 -13.99
CA VAL A 35 1.58 -16.76 -13.82
C VAL A 35 1.23 -17.36 -15.17
N GLU A 36 1.21 -18.69 -15.20
CA GLU A 36 0.84 -19.48 -16.36
C GLU A 36 -0.21 -20.52 -15.96
N SER A 37 -1.20 -20.71 -16.83
CA SER A 37 -2.20 -21.75 -16.72
C SER A 37 -1.57 -23.10 -17.01
N CYS A 38 -1.55 -24.00 -16.03
CA CYS A 38 -1.15 -25.38 -16.23
C CYS A 38 -2.40 -26.24 -16.48
N GLY A 39 -2.45 -26.95 -17.61
CA GLY A 39 -3.57 -27.80 -18.00
C GLY A 39 -4.56 -27.09 -18.91
N ALA A 40 -5.69 -26.62 -18.37
CA ALA A 40 -6.75 -25.99 -19.17
C ALA A 40 -6.38 -24.57 -19.59
N ALA A 41 -6.66 -24.23 -20.86
CA ALA A 41 -6.52 -22.87 -21.35
C ALA A 41 -7.52 -21.94 -20.67
N LEU A 42 -7.07 -20.74 -20.28
CA LEU A 42 -7.97 -19.71 -19.78
C LEU A 42 -8.84 -19.15 -20.91
N PRO A 43 -10.10 -18.76 -20.60
CA PRO A 43 -10.95 -18.08 -21.58
C PRO A 43 -10.26 -16.87 -22.22
N ALA A 44 -10.57 -16.63 -23.50
CA ALA A 44 -10.03 -15.47 -24.20
C ALA A 44 -10.46 -14.18 -23.48
N GLY A 45 -9.51 -13.26 -23.26
CA GLY A 45 -9.78 -12.01 -22.56
C GLY A 45 -9.87 -12.12 -21.04
N SER A 46 -9.41 -13.23 -20.44
CA SER A 46 -9.25 -13.32 -18.98
C SER A 46 -8.27 -12.28 -18.43
N TYR A 47 -8.52 -11.86 -17.20
CA TYR A 47 -7.66 -10.99 -16.40
C TYR A 47 -7.16 -11.77 -15.18
N VAL A 48 -5.97 -11.44 -14.71
CA VAL A 48 -5.38 -12.02 -13.49
C VAL A 48 -5.11 -10.91 -12.48
N GLY A 49 -5.49 -11.16 -11.23
CA GLY A 49 -5.09 -10.37 -10.06
C GLY A 49 -4.15 -11.16 -9.17
N ILE A 50 -2.98 -10.62 -8.88
CA ILE A 50 -1.96 -11.21 -8.01
C ILE A 50 -1.81 -10.30 -6.79
N ARG A 51 -2.20 -10.79 -5.61
CA ARG A 51 -2.10 -10.07 -4.33
C ARG A 51 -1.04 -10.69 -3.44
N ILE A 52 -0.09 -9.86 -2.99
CA ILE A 52 0.94 -10.23 -2.01
C ILE A 52 0.95 -9.16 -0.91
N GLY A 53 0.48 -9.54 0.29
CA GLY A 53 0.26 -8.59 1.36
C GLY A 53 -0.77 -7.52 0.97
N ASP A 54 -0.33 -6.28 0.93
CA ASP A 54 -1.07 -5.06 0.59
C ASP A 54 -0.93 -4.64 -0.88
N VAL A 55 -0.06 -5.31 -1.64
CA VAL A 55 0.14 -5.03 -3.06
C VAL A 55 -0.72 -5.96 -3.90
N LEU A 56 -1.65 -5.39 -4.67
CA LEU A 56 -2.41 -6.08 -5.73
C LEU A 56 -1.94 -5.57 -7.09
N LYS A 57 -1.53 -6.49 -7.96
CA LYS A 57 -1.32 -6.22 -9.39
C LYS A 57 -2.37 -6.93 -10.20
N GLN A 58 -3.11 -6.19 -11.02
CA GLN A 58 -4.17 -6.74 -11.86
C GLN A 58 -3.98 -6.31 -13.31
N GLY A 59 -4.25 -7.20 -14.25
CA GLY A 59 -4.15 -6.90 -15.67
C GLY A 59 -4.67 -8.04 -16.55
N ARG A 60 -4.62 -7.83 -17.86
CA ARG A 60 -4.94 -8.88 -18.84
C ARG A 60 -3.98 -10.06 -18.64
N TYR A 61 -4.50 -11.28 -18.77
CA TYR A 61 -3.70 -12.48 -18.70
C TYR A 61 -2.74 -12.56 -19.89
N GLU A 62 -1.45 -12.63 -19.58
CA GLU A 62 -0.36 -12.79 -20.53
C GLU A 62 0.65 -13.75 -19.88
N PRO A 63 0.78 -15.01 -20.35
CA PRO A 63 1.65 -16.01 -19.71
C PRO A 63 3.12 -15.57 -19.60
N GLN A 64 3.58 -14.73 -20.53
CA GLN A 64 4.95 -14.21 -20.59
C GLN A 64 5.17 -12.96 -19.72
N ARG A 65 4.14 -12.46 -19.03
CA ARG A 65 4.24 -11.24 -18.24
C ARG A 65 4.85 -11.52 -16.86
N THR A 66 5.93 -10.80 -16.56
CA THR A 66 6.58 -10.82 -15.25
C THR A 66 6.07 -9.67 -14.37
N TYR A 67 5.72 -9.97 -13.12
CA TYR A 67 5.21 -9.04 -12.14
C TYR A 67 6.22 -8.81 -11.02
N HIS A 68 6.76 -7.59 -10.90
CA HIS A 68 7.76 -7.25 -9.87
C HIS A 68 7.14 -6.69 -8.58
N PHE A 69 7.21 -7.42 -7.48
CA PHE A 69 6.72 -6.98 -6.18
C PHE A 69 7.87 -6.44 -5.31
N PRO A 70 7.61 -5.47 -4.41
CA PRO A 70 8.56 -5.13 -3.37
C PRO A 70 8.93 -6.37 -2.55
N LYS A 71 10.16 -6.41 -2.02
CA LYS A 71 10.59 -7.50 -1.14
C LYS A 71 9.61 -7.64 0.02
N ALA A 72 9.04 -8.83 0.19
CA ALA A 72 8.25 -9.12 1.37
C ALA A 72 9.19 -9.38 2.56
N ASP A 73 9.00 -8.65 3.67
CA ASP A 73 9.82 -8.82 4.89
C ASP A 73 9.69 -10.20 5.53
N ARG A 74 8.63 -10.96 5.18
CA ARG A 74 8.34 -12.32 5.65
C ARG A 74 7.73 -13.13 4.51
N ARG A 75 7.77 -14.47 4.62
CA ARG A 75 7.02 -15.35 3.70
C ARG A 75 5.53 -15.00 3.78
N LYS A 76 4.99 -14.41 2.71
CA LYS A 76 3.55 -14.13 2.56
C LYS A 76 2.99 -15.05 1.48
N ALA A 77 1.81 -15.61 1.71
CA ALA A 77 1.07 -16.31 0.67
C ALA A 77 0.65 -15.32 -0.42
N ALA A 78 0.79 -15.72 -1.69
CA ALA A 78 0.25 -14.98 -2.82
C ALA A 78 -1.16 -15.50 -3.12
N ARG A 79 -2.12 -14.59 -3.28
CA ARG A 79 -3.46 -14.91 -3.78
C ARG A 79 -3.53 -14.57 -5.26
N ILE A 80 -3.97 -15.53 -6.06
CA ILE A 80 -4.16 -15.37 -7.51
C ILE A 80 -5.66 -15.55 -7.78
N ASP A 81 -6.29 -14.52 -8.32
CA ASP A 81 -7.69 -14.52 -8.73
C ASP A 81 -7.77 -14.36 -10.26
N ILE A 82 -8.70 -15.06 -10.90
CA ILE A 82 -8.96 -14.98 -12.34
C ILE A 82 -10.32 -14.31 -12.56
N TYR A 83 -10.35 -13.33 -13.46
CA TYR A 83 -11.54 -12.54 -13.76
C TYR A 83 -11.88 -12.58 -15.25
N ARG A 84 -13.16 -12.33 -15.55
CA ARG A 84 -13.64 -11.97 -16.88
C ARG A 84 -13.94 -10.48 -16.92
N HIS A 85 -13.56 -9.81 -17.99
CA HIS A 85 -13.97 -8.42 -18.22
C HIS A 85 -15.45 -8.38 -18.58
N VAL A 86 -16.22 -7.61 -17.81
CA VAL A 86 -17.67 -7.47 -17.97
C VAL A 86 -18.03 -6.10 -18.56
N GLY A 87 -17.27 -5.05 -18.24
CA GLY A 87 -17.48 -3.74 -18.81
C GLY A 87 -16.49 -2.69 -18.30
N SER A 88 -16.53 -1.51 -18.91
CA SER A 88 -15.66 -0.38 -18.58
C SER A 88 -16.44 0.93 -18.54
N ALA A 89 -16.00 1.85 -17.69
CA ALA A 89 -16.45 3.23 -17.64
C ALA A 89 -15.23 4.13 -17.45
N VAL A 90 -15.21 5.28 -18.12
CA VAL A 90 -14.15 6.28 -17.96
C VAL A 90 -14.72 7.44 -17.16
N VAL A 91 -13.98 7.86 -16.14
CA VAL A 91 -14.39 8.91 -15.22
C VAL A 91 -13.24 9.91 -15.13
N ASN A 92 -13.55 11.20 -15.28
CA ASN A 92 -12.56 12.26 -15.10
C ASN A 92 -12.51 12.63 -13.62
N VAL A 93 -11.36 12.40 -13.01
CA VAL A 93 -11.11 12.71 -11.60
C VAL A 93 -10.17 13.90 -11.54
N ASP A 94 -10.65 14.99 -10.95
CA ASP A 94 -9.82 16.12 -10.56
C ASP A 94 -9.39 15.92 -9.10
N PRO A 95 -8.08 15.82 -8.80
CA PRO A 95 -7.58 15.57 -7.45
C PRO A 95 -7.79 16.75 -6.49
N GLU A 96 -8.05 17.95 -7.01
CA GLU A 96 -8.22 19.16 -6.20
C GLU A 96 -9.68 19.40 -5.81
N SER A 97 -10.64 18.78 -6.50
CA SER A 97 -12.06 18.95 -6.25
C SER A 97 -12.75 17.67 -5.74
N SER A 98 -13.81 17.86 -4.96
CA SER A 98 -14.73 16.76 -4.62
C SER A 98 -15.88 16.74 -5.62
N SER A 99 -16.12 15.60 -6.25
CA SER A 99 -17.22 15.45 -7.22
C SER A 99 -18.02 14.18 -6.99
N THR A 100 -19.27 14.19 -7.44
CA THR A 100 -20.11 12.98 -7.56
C THR A 100 -20.59 12.90 -9.00
N GLN A 101 -20.32 11.79 -9.67
CA GLN A 101 -20.67 11.58 -11.08
C GLN A 101 -21.39 10.25 -11.24
N GLU A 102 -22.44 10.21 -12.06
CA GLU A 102 -23.06 8.95 -12.48
C GLU A 102 -22.57 8.59 -13.88
N VAL A 103 -22.01 7.40 -14.05
CA VAL A 103 -21.36 6.97 -15.29
C VAL A 103 -21.94 5.64 -15.74
N GLY A 104 -22.33 5.58 -17.02
CA GLY A 104 -22.77 4.34 -17.66
C GLY A 104 -21.57 3.43 -17.95
N VAL A 105 -21.73 2.14 -17.68
CA VAL A 105 -20.72 1.13 -18.01
C VAL A 105 -21.01 0.56 -19.39
N THR A 106 -20.02 0.62 -20.28
CA THR A 106 -20.06 -0.13 -21.54
C THR A 106 -19.82 -1.59 -21.20
N SER A 107 -20.90 -2.37 -21.17
CA SER A 107 -20.85 -3.82 -20.93
C SER A 107 -20.49 -4.57 -22.21
N VAL A 108 -19.66 -5.60 -22.08
CA VAL A 108 -19.43 -6.63 -23.10
C VAL A 108 -20.28 -7.88 -22.85
N ASP A 109 -20.98 -7.92 -21.71
CA ASP A 109 -21.87 -9.01 -21.33
C ASP A 109 -23.34 -8.61 -21.62
N PRO A 110 -24.07 -9.37 -22.45
CA PRO A 110 -25.46 -9.07 -22.80
C PRO A 110 -26.40 -9.11 -21.59
N ASP A 111 -26.07 -9.86 -20.54
CA ASP A 111 -26.91 -9.99 -19.35
C ASP A 111 -26.73 -8.81 -18.37
N LEU A 112 -25.71 -7.97 -18.58
CA LEU A 112 -25.41 -6.77 -17.78
C LEU A 112 -25.70 -5.45 -18.51
N GLY A 113 -26.75 -5.44 -19.34
CA GLY A 113 -27.24 -4.22 -19.98
C GLY A 113 -27.63 -3.14 -18.96
N GLY A 114 -27.23 -1.89 -19.19
CA GLY A 114 -27.73 -0.73 -18.45
C GLY A 114 -27.09 -0.44 -17.08
N VAL A 115 -25.96 -1.08 -16.74
CA VAL A 115 -25.26 -0.80 -15.48
C VAL A 115 -24.79 0.65 -15.41
N ARG A 116 -25.11 1.33 -14.29
CA ARG A 116 -24.66 2.69 -13.98
C ARG A 116 -23.95 2.69 -12.63
N LEU A 117 -22.83 3.39 -12.55
CA LEU A 117 -22.04 3.53 -11.32
C LEU A 117 -22.12 4.97 -10.85
N LYS A 118 -22.34 5.16 -9.54
CA LYS A 118 -22.20 6.46 -8.88
C LYS A 118 -20.81 6.55 -8.27
N VAL A 119 -19.99 7.45 -8.79
CA VAL A 119 -18.60 7.63 -8.41
C VAL A 119 -18.46 8.90 -7.58
N HIS A 120 -17.90 8.74 -6.38
CA HIS A 120 -17.59 9.85 -5.48
C HIS A 120 -16.07 10.05 -5.44
N ALA A 121 -15.59 11.18 -5.97
CA ALA A 121 -14.21 11.60 -5.84
C ALA A 121 -14.10 12.64 -4.72
N ARG A 122 -13.08 12.52 -3.87
CA ARG A 122 -12.78 13.49 -2.80
C ARG A 122 -11.31 13.86 -2.88
N GLY A 123 -11.02 15.12 -3.21
CA GLY A 123 -9.67 15.69 -3.07
C GLY A 123 -9.22 15.79 -1.61
N GLY A 124 -7.90 15.88 -1.39
CA GLY A 124 -7.31 16.29 -0.10
C GLY A 124 -7.27 15.28 1.05
N LEU A 125 -7.56 13.99 0.84
CA LEU A 125 -7.65 12.99 1.93
C LEU A 125 -6.30 12.54 2.54
N ALA A 126 -5.16 12.81 1.88
CA ALA A 126 -3.86 12.37 2.38
C ALA A 126 -3.46 13.06 3.69
N ASP A 127 -3.76 14.36 3.82
CA ASP A 127 -3.33 15.14 5.00
C ASP A 127 -4.31 15.00 6.16
N ALA A 128 -5.63 15.07 5.91
CA ALA A 128 -6.64 14.94 6.96
C ALA A 128 -6.64 13.55 7.64
N SER A 129 -6.34 12.47 6.89
CA SER A 129 -6.27 11.12 7.47
C SER A 129 -4.99 10.89 8.28
N ARG A 130 -3.88 11.51 7.88
CA ARG A 130 -2.62 11.48 8.60
C ARG A 130 -2.69 12.29 9.89
N GLU A 131 -3.22 13.50 9.84
CA GLU A 131 -3.39 14.38 10.99
C GLU A 131 -4.30 13.74 12.05
N LYS A 132 -5.43 13.15 11.63
CA LYS A 132 -6.32 12.42 12.56
C LYS A 132 -5.64 11.20 13.19
N ARG A 133 -4.78 10.50 12.44
CA ARG A 133 -4.01 9.35 12.95
C ARG A 133 -2.93 9.79 13.92
N GLU A 134 -2.23 10.88 13.63
CA GLU A 134 -1.21 11.47 14.49
C GLU A 134 -1.84 12.01 15.79
N ALA A 135 -2.95 12.74 15.70
CA ALA A 135 -3.71 13.21 16.88
C ALA A 135 -4.12 12.04 17.79
N ARG A 136 -4.68 10.96 17.23
CA ARG A 136 -5.03 9.76 18.01
C ARG A 136 -3.80 9.09 18.64
N ALA A 137 -2.69 9.02 17.92
CA ALA A 137 -1.45 8.43 18.43
C ALA A 137 -0.81 9.28 19.54
N THR A 138 -0.99 10.59 19.51
CA THR A 138 -0.54 11.50 20.59
C THR A 138 -1.42 11.32 21.81
N LEU A 139 -2.75 11.33 21.67
CA LEU A 139 -3.67 11.09 22.79
C LEU A 139 -3.38 9.77 23.50
N MET A 140 -3.23 8.68 22.74
CA MET A 140 -2.92 7.36 23.31
C MET A 140 -1.58 7.33 24.05
N ARG A 141 -0.57 8.08 23.57
CA ARG A 141 0.73 8.20 24.25
C ARG A 141 0.60 8.98 25.56
N THR A 142 -0.19 10.05 25.56
CA THR A 142 -0.44 10.84 26.78
C THR A 142 -1.21 9.99 27.81
N GLU A 143 -2.28 9.32 27.40
CA GLU A 143 -3.06 8.44 28.29
C GLU A 143 -2.21 7.31 28.90
N ALA A 144 -1.35 6.68 28.09
CA ALA A 144 -0.44 5.65 28.59
C ALA A 144 0.56 6.22 29.60
N LYS A 145 1.14 7.40 29.33
CA LYS A 145 2.07 8.08 30.25
C LYS A 145 1.40 8.48 31.55
N ASP A 146 0.17 8.98 31.47
CA ASP A 146 -0.62 9.37 32.64
C ASP A 146 -0.98 8.13 33.48
N TYR A 147 -1.31 7.00 32.85
CA TYR A 147 -1.55 5.74 33.55
C TYR A 147 -0.29 5.27 34.29
N LEU A 148 0.86 5.23 33.61
CA LEU A 148 2.13 4.80 34.21
C LEU A 148 2.52 5.71 35.39
N SER A 149 2.38 7.02 35.23
CA SER A 149 2.62 8.02 36.28
C SER A 149 1.67 7.86 37.46
N LYS A 150 0.36 7.74 37.20
CA LYS A 150 -0.69 7.64 38.22
C LYS A 150 -0.53 6.39 39.10
N HIS A 151 -0.09 5.29 38.51
CA HIS A 151 0.15 4.04 39.24
C HIS A 151 1.58 3.94 39.80
N GLY A 152 2.43 4.95 39.60
CA GLY A 152 3.82 4.97 40.05
C GLY A 152 4.64 3.80 39.51
N ILE A 153 4.29 3.29 38.32
CA ILE A 153 4.90 2.08 37.76
C ILE A 153 6.35 2.36 37.36
N GLU A 154 6.63 3.54 36.81
CA GLU A 154 7.97 3.94 36.38
C GLU A 154 8.95 4.02 37.56
N ASP A 155 8.53 4.61 38.68
CA ASP A 155 9.36 4.74 39.88
C ASP A 155 9.69 3.38 40.49
N LYS A 156 8.68 2.51 40.63
CA LYS A 156 8.86 1.15 41.16
C LYS A 156 9.78 0.31 40.29
N LEU A 157 9.61 0.39 38.97
CA LEU A 157 10.46 -0.34 38.03
C LEU A 157 11.90 0.20 38.07
N ALA A 158 12.08 1.52 38.17
CA ALA A 158 13.40 2.13 38.27
C ALA A 158 14.14 1.70 39.54
N GLU A 159 13.46 1.62 40.69
CA GLU A 159 14.04 1.11 41.93
C GLU A 159 14.37 -0.39 41.84
N ALA A 160 13.46 -1.19 41.30
CA ALA A 160 13.67 -2.63 41.16
C ALA A 160 14.86 -2.94 40.23
N VAL A 161 15.01 -2.21 39.13
CA VAL A 161 16.15 -2.33 38.21
C VAL A 161 17.46 -1.90 38.88
N LYS A 162 17.45 -0.82 39.68
CA LYS A 162 18.63 -0.41 40.46
C LYS A 162 19.07 -1.49 41.44
N ALA A 163 18.13 -2.11 42.16
CA ALA A 163 18.40 -3.21 43.08
C ALA A 163 18.95 -4.45 42.34
N LEU A 164 18.36 -4.78 41.19
CA LEU A 164 18.80 -5.89 40.35
C LEU A 164 20.26 -5.73 39.88
N LEU A 165 20.62 -4.53 39.41
CA LEU A 165 21.98 -4.23 38.96
C LEU A 165 23.01 -4.24 40.09
N LYS A 166 22.56 -4.00 41.33
CA LYS A 166 23.41 -4.01 42.53
C LYS A 166 23.67 -5.42 43.05
N GLU A 167 22.63 -6.26 43.12
CA GLU A 167 22.75 -7.61 43.71
C GLU A 167 23.17 -8.67 42.68
N GLN A 168 22.90 -8.45 41.39
CA GLN A 168 23.23 -9.37 40.30
C GLN A 168 22.94 -10.84 40.64
N PRO A 169 21.69 -11.18 41.01
CA PRO A 169 21.32 -12.53 41.39
C PRO A 169 21.42 -13.48 40.19
N ALA A 170 21.57 -14.78 40.49
CA ALA A 170 21.60 -15.83 39.46
C ALA A 170 20.31 -15.86 38.60
N ASP A 171 19.16 -15.53 39.21
CA ASP A 171 17.84 -15.50 38.55
C ASP A 171 17.24 -14.08 38.55
N PRO A 172 17.55 -13.23 37.55
CA PRO A 172 17.18 -11.82 37.54
C PRO A 172 15.68 -11.56 37.41
N PHE A 173 14.95 -12.43 36.70
CA PHE A 173 13.50 -12.26 36.48
C PHE A 173 12.67 -12.58 37.73
N GLU A 174 13.04 -13.63 38.48
CA GLU A 174 12.38 -13.99 39.75
C GLU A 174 12.59 -12.89 40.80
N PHE A 175 13.82 -12.39 40.91
CA PHE A 175 14.13 -11.27 41.81
C PHE A 175 13.32 -10.00 41.45
N LEU A 176 13.26 -9.64 40.17
CA LEU A 176 12.48 -8.47 39.70
C LEU A 176 10.98 -8.63 39.99
N CYS A 177 10.40 -9.80 39.69
CA CYS A 177 9.00 -10.10 40.01
C CYS A 177 8.73 -10.04 41.51
N GLY A 178 9.66 -10.52 42.34
CA GLY A 178 9.59 -10.45 43.80
C GLY A 178 9.49 -9.00 44.28
N LEU A 179 10.42 -8.14 43.84
CA LEU A 179 10.45 -6.73 44.21
C LEU A 179 9.18 -5.97 43.80
N LEU A 180 8.68 -6.23 42.59
CA LEU A 180 7.46 -5.59 42.09
C LEU A 180 6.21 -6.03 42.85
N ARG A 181 6.17 -7.29 43.35
CA ARG A 181 5.08 -7.78 44.19
C ARG A 181 5.11 -7.18 45.60
N THR A 182 6.29 -7.03 46.19
CA THR A 182 6.44 -6.43 47.53
C THR A 182 6.18 -4.92 47.55
N ALA A 183 6.40 -4.23 46.42
CA ALA A 183 6.15 -2.79 46.28
C ALA A 183 4.67 -2.44 45.99
N ALA A 184 3.76 -3.43 45.98
CA ALA A 184 2.32 -3.19 45.83
C ALA A 184 1.71 -2.77 47.19
N PRO A 185 1.07 -1.59 47.32
CA PRO A 185 0.31 -1.29 48.53
C PRO A 185 -0.90 -2.22 48.62
N ALA A 186 -1.16 -2.75 49.82
CA ALA A 186 -2.49 -3.30 50.15
C ALA A 186 -3.52 -2.18 49.94
N GLY A 187 -4.54 -2.47 49.14
CA GLY A 187 -5.57 -1.50 48.73
C GLY A 187 -6.38 -0.93 49.88
#